data_AF-A0A942B682-F1
#
_entry.id   AF-A0A942B682-F1
#
_cell.length_a   1.000
_cell.length_b   1.000
_cell.length_c   1.000
_cell.angle_alpha   90.00
_cell.angle_beta   90.00
_cell.angle_gamma   90.00
#
_symmetry.space_group_name_H-M   'P 1'
#
loop_
_entity.id
_entity.type
_entity.pdbx_description
1 polymer ?
#
loop_
_entity_poly.entity_id
_entity_poly.type
_entity_poly.pdbx_seq_one_letter_code
_entity_poly.pdbx_strand_id
1 'polypeptide(L)'
;MQSILHRRRSVLALFLVLVGCGGGAAALGPTITTQPSSTTVVEGSTATFTVVASGSSLTYQWYKGSALVSGATASSYSISNASSSDEGSYYVVVSNAAGSATSQTVTLTVTTSGDASITVK
;
A
#
# COMPACT_ATOMS: atom_id res chain seq x y z
N MET A 1 -30.61 7.38 12.50
CA MET A 1 -29.79 8.24 11.62
C MET A 1 -28.36 8.26 12.15
N GLN A 2 -27.60 7.18 11.91
CA GLN A 2 -26.25 6.97 12.47
C GLN A 2 -25.23 7.19 11.35
N SER A 3 -24.93 8.45 11.06
CA SER A 3 -23.97 8.83 10.04
C SER A 3 -22.66 9.28 10.70
N ILE A 4 -21.53 8.77 10.20
CA ILE A 4 -20.21 9.44 10.22
C ILE A 4 -19.23 9.17 11.38
N LEU A 5 -19.35 8.07 12.14
CA LEU A 5 -18.25 7.62 13.02
C LEU A 5 -17.36 6.54 12.38
N HIS A 6 -16.70 6.85 11.27
CA HIS A 6 -15.46 6.15 10.87
C HIS A 6 -14.21 6.80 11.49
N ARG A 7 -14.38 7.67 12.50
CA ARG A 7 -13.30 8.07 13.39
C ARG A 7 -12.93 6.90 14.30
N ARG A 8 -11.72 6.36 14.05
CA ARG A 8 -10.81 5.61 14.93
C ARG A 8 -10.86 4.07 14.85
N ARG A 9 -9.88 3.49 14.14
CA ARG A 9 -8.98 2.39 14.59
C ARG A 9 -7.66 2.51 13.80
N SER A 10 -6.64 3.19 14.34
CA SER A 10 -5.45 2.55 14.93
C SER A 10 -4.45 1.98 13.92
N VAL A 11 -3.37 2.72 13.64
CA VAL A 11 -2.02 2.14 13.61
C VAL A 11 -1.05 3.17 14.19
N LEU A 12 -0.72 2.92 15.45
CA LEU A 12 0.45 3.47 16.14
C LEU A 12 1.69 2.90 15.45
N ALA A 13 2.24 3.56 14.44
CA ALA A 13 3.56 3.23 13.91
C ALA A 13 4.61 4.04 14.67
N LEU A 14 4.76 3.71 15.96
CA LEU A 14 5.91 4.11 16.77
C LEU A 14 6.64 2.81 17.18
N PHE A 15 7.65 2.45 16.41
CA PHE A 15 8.78 1.68 16.93
C PHE A 15 10.06 2.39 16.52
N LEU A 16 10.62 3.10 17.49
CA LEU A 16 11.99 3.61 17.52
C LEU A 16 12.98 2.49 17.17
N VAL A 17 13.93 2.79 16.29
CA VAL A 17 15.30 2.27 16.44
C VAL A 17 16.19 3.48 16.63
N LEU A 18 16.61 3.70 17.88
CA LEU A 18 17.73 4.57 18.22
C LEU A 18 19.03 3.75 18.14
N VAL A 19 20.09 4.46 17.73
CA VAL A 19 21.53 4.20 17.89
C VAL A 19 22.27 3.55 16.72
N GLY A 20 22.94 4.42 15.97
CA GLY A 20 24.24 4.19 15.34
C GLY A 20 24.98 5.53 15.25
N CYS A 21 25.77 5.87 16.28
CA CYS A 21 26.75 6.95 16.19
C CYS A 21 27.94 6.47 15.35
N GLY A 22 28.25 7.17 14.26
CA GLY A 22 29.43 6.86 13.44
C GLY A 22 29.39 7.62 12.14
N GLY A 23 30.23 8.66 12.01
CA GLY A 23 30.27 9.55 10.87
C GLY A 23 30.53 8.80 9.55
N GLY A 24 29.74 9.16 8.54
CA GLY A 24 29.88 8.71 7.16
C GLY A 24 28.56 8.89 6.41
N ALA A 25 28.32 10.10 5.88
CA ALA A 25 27.14 10.48 5.08
C ALA A 25 25.80 9.92 5.59
N ALA A 26 25.14 10.63 6.52
CA ALA A 26 23.86 10.22 7.11
C ALA A 26 22.80 9.95 6.03
N ALA A 27 22.66 8.68 5.63
CA ALA A 27 21.61 8.24 4.73
C ALA A 27 20.27 8.48 5.43
N LEU A 28 19.38 9.24 4.80
CA LEU A 28 18.05 9.49 5.35
C LEU A 28 17.28 8.16 5.37
N GLY A 29 16.82 7.77 6.56
CA GLY A 29 15.97 6.60 6.76
C GLY A 29 14.71 6.68 5.90
N PRO A 30 14.20 5.53 5.41
CA PRO A 30 12.98 5.53 4.61
C PRO A 30 11.81 5.98 5.48
N THR A 31 11.09 7.02 5.05
CA THR A 31 9.92 7.56 5.74
C THR A 31 8.76 7.66 4.75
N ILE A 32 7.65 6.99 5.04
CA ILE A 32 6.48 7.03 4.16
C ILE A 32 5.67 8.30 4.48
N THR A 33 5.62 9.22 3.52
CA THR A 33 4.90 10.50 3.64
C THR A 33 3.47 10.41 3.12
N THR A 34 3.25 9.63 2.07
CA THR A 34 1.91 9.36 1.53
C THR A 34 1.67 7.87 1.51
N GLN A 35 0.66 7.46 2.26
CA GLN A 35 0.23 6.07 2.32
C GLN A 35 -0.69 5.75 1.13
N PRO A 36 -0.67 4.50 0.62
CA PRO A 36 -1.66 4.07 -0.35
C PRO A 36 -3.07 4.08 0.25
N SER A 37 -4.08 4.14 -0.60
CA SER A 37 -5.49 4.07 -0.22
C SER A 37 -6.16 2.82 -0.80
N SER A 38 -7.11 2.25 -0.06
CA SER A 38 -7.97 1.18 -0.55
C SER A 38 -8.72 1.65 -1.81
N THR A 39 -8.88 0.76 -2.77
CA THR A 39 -9.53 1.08 -4.04
C THR A 39 -10.47 -0.04 -4.44
N THR A 40 -11.61 0.35 -5.00
CA THR A 40 -12.57 -0.57 -5.60
C THR A 40 -12.55 -0.35 -7.10
N VAL A 41 -12.30 -1.39 -7.88
CA VAL A 41 -12.31 -1.33 -9.35
C VAL A 41 -13.27 -2.36 -9.93
N VAL A 42 -13.71 -2.11 -11.15
CA VAL A 42 -14.50 -3.10 -11.89
C VAL A 42 -13.57 -4.19 -12.43
N GLU A 43 -14.02 -5.45 -12.45
CA GLU A 43 -13.28 -6.54 -13.07
C GLU A 43 -12.86 -6.17 -14.50
N GLY A 44 -11.58 -6.36 -14.81
CA GLY A 44 -10.97 -5.95 -16.08
C GLY A 44 -10.51 -4.50 -16.15
N SER A 45 -10.77 -3.68 -15.13
CA SER A 45 -10.23 -2.31 -15.02
C SER A 45 -8.81 -2.30 -14.46
N THR A 46 -8.12 -1.18 -14.61
CA THR A 46 -6.79 -0.97 -14.03
C THR A 46 -6.91 -0.43 -12.61
N ALA A 47 -6.39 -1.16 -11.63
CA ALA A 47 -6.21 -0.67 -10.27
C ALA A 47 -4.82 -0.06 -10.11
N THR A 48 -4.71 1.11 -9.47
CA THR A 48 -3.42 1.78 -9.24
C THR A 48 -3.28 2.15 -7.78
N PHE A 49 -2.21 1.66 -7.15
CA PHE A 49 -1.79 2.02 -5.82
C PHE A 49 -0.55 2.89 -5.89
N THR A 50 -0.52 3.97 -5.13
CA THR A 50 0.62 4.89 -5.09
C THR A 50 1.05 5.10 -3.65
N VAL A 51 2.35 4.95 -3.39
CA VAL A 51 2.99 5.31 -2.13
C VAL A 51 4.00 6.42 -2.41
N VAL A 52 4.16 7.34 -1.45
CA VAL A 52 5.27 8.31 -1.49
C VAL A 52 6.10 8.11 -0.24
N ALA A 53 7.39 7.85 -0.45
CA ALA A 53 8.37 7.76 0.61
C ALA A 53 9.53 8.72 0.35
N SER A 54 10.11 9.22 1.44
CA SER A 54 11.28 10.09 1.45
C SER A 54 12.46 9.35 2.10
N GLY A 55 13.64 9.51 1.50
CA GLY A 55 14.89 8.89 1.95
C GLY A 55 15.88 8.79 0.79
N SER A 56 17.09 8.34 1.07
CA SER A 56 18.13 8.12 0.05
C SER A 56 18.01 6.70 -0.50
N SER A 57 18.27 6.45 -1.79
CA SER A 57 18.36 5.08 -2.36
C SER A 57 17.24 4.11 -1.93
N LEU A 58 15.99 4.56 -2.01
CA LEU A 58 14.83 3.79 -1.57
C LEU A 58 14.54 2.61 -2.51
N THR A 59 14.41 1.42 -1.93
CA THR A 59 13.91 0.22 -2.62
C THR A 59 12.50 -0.05 -2.16
N TYR A 60 11.55 -0.18 -3.09
CA TYR A 60 10.17 -0.53 -2.79
C TYR A 60 9.97 -2.01 -3.06
N GLN A 61 9.08 -2.65 -2.31
CA GLN A 61 8.62 -4.00 -2.58
C GLN A 61 7.17 -4.12 -2.17
N TRP A 62 6.28 -4.38 -3.14
CA TRP A 62 4.87 -4.61 -2.87
C TRP A 62 4.61 -6.07 -2.49
N TYR A 63 3.64 -6.23 -1.61
CA TYR A 63 3.14 -7.50 -1.11
C TYR A 63 1.62 -7.52 -1.20
N LYS A 64 1.10 -8.70 -1.49
CA LYS A 64 -0.32 -9.01 -1.50
C LYS A 64 -0.61 -10.04 -0.41
N GLY A 65 -1.18 -9.58 0.70
CA GLY A 65 -1.53 -10.39 1.86
C GLY A 65 -0.28 -10.89 2.58
N SER A 66 0.25 -12.03 2.13
CA SER A 66 1.52 -12.60 2.58
C SER A 66 2.45 -12.98 1.42
N ALA A 67 1.99 -12.81 0.18
CA ALA A 67 2.74 -13.11 -1.02
C ALA A 67 3.51 -11.87 -1.49
N LEU A 68 4.78 -12.05 -1.83
CA LEU A 68 5.57 -11.01 -2.49
C LEU A 68 5.11 -10.86 -3.94
N VAL A 69 4.88 -9.62 -4.38
CA VAL A 69 4.58 -9.31 -5.77
C VAL A 69 5.89 -9.14 -6.53
N SER A 70 6.30 -10.17 -7.27
CA SER A 70 7.55 -10.14 -8.03
C SER A 70 7.56 -9.02 -9.07
N GLY A 71 8.59 -8.19 -9.06
CA GLY A 71 8.77 -7.08 -10.01
C GLY A 71 8.06 -5.77 -9.61
N ALA A 72 7.29 -5.77 -8.53
CA ALA A 72 6.68 -4.55 -8.01
C ALA A 72 7.64 -3.81 -7.06
N THR A 73 8.62 -3.13 -7.65
CA THR A 73 9.64 -2.36 -6.93
C THR A 73 9.55 -0.84 -7.15
N ALA A 74 8.43 -0.39 -7.73
CA ALA A 74 8.13 1.00 -7.95
C ALA A 74 7.31 1.60 -6.80
N SER A 75 7.33 2.93 -6.68
CA SER A 75 6.46 3.68 -5.77
C SER A 75 4.98 3.62 -6.17
N SER A 76 4.68 3.25 -7.41
CA SER A 76 3.34 2.94 -7.88
C SER A 76 3.24 1.48 -8.32
N TYR A 77 2.13 0.85 -7.98
CA TYR A 77 1.80 -0.50 -8.40
C TYR A 77 0.46 -0.48 -9.12
N SER A 78 0.48 -0.78 -10.42
CA SER A 78 -0.72 -0.86 -11.25
C SER A 78 -0.99 -2.31 -11.65
N ILE A 79 -2.21 -2.75 -11.41
CA ILE A 79 -2.73 -4.05 -11.85
C ILE A 79 -3.60 -3.79 -13.06
N SER A 80 -3.09 -4.11 -14.24
CA SER A 80 -3.89 -4.12 -15.46
C SER A 80 -4.81 -5.34 -15.44
N ASN A 81 -6.07 -5.20 -15.86
CA ASN A 81 -7.04 -6.29 -15.87
C ASN A 81 -7.29 -6.90 -14.46
N ALA A 82 -7.57 -6.05 -13.47
CA ALA A 82 -7.84 -6.51 -12.10
C ALA A 82 -8.96 -7.55 -12.10
N SER A 83 -8.67 -8.73 -11.54
CA SER A 83 -9.60 -9.86 -11.45
C SER A 83 -9.99 -10.14 -10.00
N SER A 84 -11.01 -10.96 -9.78
CA SER A 84 -11.33 -11.46 -8.43
C SER A 84 -10.17 -12.22 -7.78
N SER A 85 -9.23 -12.74 -8.58
CA SER A 85 -8.00 -13.34 -8.06
C SER A 85 -7.03 -12.30 -7.53
N ASP A 86 -7.10 -11.04 -7.99
CA ASP A 86 -6.27 -9.91 -7.55
C ASP A 86 -6.83 -9.21 -6.31
N GLU A 87 -8.11 -9.41 -6.00
CA GLU A 87 -8.71 -8.93 -4.76
C GLU A 87 -7.91 -9.39 -3.54
N GLY A 88 -7.73 -8.47 -2.59
CA GLY A 88 -6.98 -8.75 -1.38
C GLY A 88 -6.34 -7.52 -0.75
N SER A 89 -5.51 -7.78 0.25
CA SER A 89 -4.80 -6.76 1.01
C SER A 89 -3.43 -6.50 0.39
N TYR A 90 -3.07 -5.25 0.13
CA TYR A 90 -1.78 -4.84 -0.41
C TYR A 90 -1.04 -3.95 0.58
N TYR A 91 0.28 -4.12 0.67
CA TYR A 91 1.15 -3.22 1.41
C TYR A 91 2.52 -3.17 0.73
N VAL A 92 3.27 -2.11 0.99
CA VAL A 92 4.61 -1.91 0.44
C VAL A 92 5.61 -1.74 1.56
N VAL A 93 6.73 -2.44 1.42
CA VAL A 93 7.89 -2.28 2.30
C VAL A 93 8.92 -1.47 1.54
N VAL A 94 9.32 -0.35 2.14
CA VAL A 94 10.35 0.54 1.63
C VAL A 94 11.61 0.33 2.47
N SER A 95 12.66 -0.20 1.87
CA SER A 95 13.93 -0.48 2.53
C SER A 95 15.07 0.35 1.94
N ASN A 96 16.02 0.71 2.78
CA ASN A 96 17.24 1.42 2.42
C ASN A 96 18.40 0.96 3.34
N ALA A 97 19.64 1.33 3.01
CA ALA A 97 20.83 1.14 3.83
C ALA A 97 20.69 1.67 5.27
N ALA A 98 19.85 2.70 5.48
CA ALA A 98 19.58 3.26 6.81
C ALA A 98 18.50 2.50 7.61
N GLY A 99 17.65 1.67 6.99
CA GLY A 99 16.56 0.98 7.68
C GLY A 99 15.42 0.54 6.77
N SER A 100 14.25 0.26 7.34
CA SER A 100 13.05 -0.17 6.58
C SER A 100 11.78 0.43 7.16
N ALA A 101 10.85 0.82 6.30
CA ALA A 101 9.54 1.35 6.63
C ALA A 101 8.45 0.56 5.91
N THR A 102 7.38 0.21 6.61
CA THR A 102 6.26 -0.55 6.04
C THR A 102 5.04 0.35 5.94
N SER A 103 4.34 0.31 4.80
CA SER A 103 3.14 1.11 4.56
C SER A 103 1.93 0.56 5.31
N GLN A 104 0.84 1.33 5.27
CA GLN A 104 -0.47 0.80 5.63
C GLN A 104 -0.88 -0.32 4.66
N THR A 105 -1.60 -1.29 5.20
CA THR A 105 -2.28 -2.32 4.43
C THR A 105 -3.58 -1.75 3.87
N VAL A 106 -3.71 -1.75 2.55
CA VAL A 106 -4.90 -1.31 1.81
C VAL A 106 -5.60 -2.50 1.19
N THR A 107 -6.91 -2.41 0.97
CA THR A 107 -7.66 -3.45 0.29
C THR A 107 -7.97 -3.06 -1.14
N LEU A 108 -7.76 -3.99 -2.06
CA LEU A 108 -8.31 -3.95 -3.41
C LEU A 108 -9.60 -4.74 -3.40
N THR A 109 -10.71 -4.11 -3.79
CA THR A 109 -11.98 -4.80 -4.02
C THR A 109 -12.27 -4.80 -5.51
N VAL A 110 -12.63 -5.95 -6.07
CA VAL A 110 -12.96 -6.08 -7.49
C VAL A 110 -14.45 -6.37 -7.62
N THR A 111 -15.20 -5.39 -8.12
CA THR A 111 -16.63 -5.53 -8.40
C THR A 111 -16.79 -6.02 -9.83
N THR A 112 -17.55 -7.09 -10.07
CA THR A 112 -17.84 -7.49 -11.44
C THR A 112 -18.80 -6.46 -12.06
N SER A 113 -18.61 -6.12 -13.33
CA SER A 113 -19.54 -5.23 -14.06
C SER A 113 -20.98 -5.80 -14.10
N GLY A 114 -21.13 -7.10 -13.80
CA GLY A 114 -22.39 -7.82 -13.71
C GLY A 114 -23.22 -7.55 -12.45
N ASP A 115 -22.70 -6.83 -11.45
CA ASP A 115 -23.48 -6.42 -10.26
C ASP A 115 -24.24 -5.09 -10.48
N ALA A 116 -24.17 -4.51 -11.69
CA ALA A 116 -24.96 -3.35 -12.12
C ALA A 116 -26.26 -3.76 -12.85
N SER A 117 -27.00 -4.68 -12.26
CA SER A 117 -28.44 -4.95 -12.44
C SER A 117 -28.68 -6.14 -11.54
N ILE A 118 -29.54 -6.08 -10.52
CA ILE A 118 -30.92 -6.52 -10.67
C ILE A 118 -31.83 -5.67 -9.75
N THR A 119 -32.35 -4.55 -10.25
CA THR A 119 -33.62 -4.04 -9.71
C THR A 119 -34.73 -4.78 -10.43
N VAL A 120 -35.28 -5.78 -9.74
CA VAL A 120 -36.46 -6.55 -10.14
C VAL A 120 -37.68 -5.62 -10.19
N LYS A 121 -38.32 -5.57 -11.38
CA LYS A 121 -39.69 -5.14 -11.72
C LYS A 121 -40.24 -3.83 -11.14
#